data_AF-A0A0D2JSR8-F1
#
_entry.id   AF-A0A0D2JSR8-F1
#
_cell.length_a   1.000
_cell.length_b   1.000
_cell.length_c   1.000
_cell.angle_alpha   90.00
_cell.angle_beta   90.00
_cell.angle_gamma   90.00
#
_symmetry.space_group_name_H-M   'P 1'
#
loop_
_entity.id
_entity.type
_entity.pdbx_description
1 polymer ?
#
loop_
_entity_poly.entity_id
_entity_poly.type
_entity_poly.pdbx_seq_one_letter_code
_entity_poly.pdbx_strand_id
1 'polypeptide(L)'
;MLPRRIKCTEERPHCVRCSKSGLPCPGYKVPVARIFESQPPSALQFDSDLDRTRYQYFVEIGSRILSTFQWNSTPFWTRLAPQQGLRHAAVRHGLTALGAIQARFHNITMAEMQARARPKISALAMSHAHKAMHLVRTADPGTLPIEVSLTCCLLFLAIQFWIERTSSATIHILAAYRILHEKSDADASLSAKPPDMAGEFATTFIPTLDELISHTCTFSDDFPPPGSGIPADYHLDYDVSQLLVCDISDSSRALDAIDRLLKCVLRATSMPGISQSLEEKITSAFLCLGRKIQELRDTDVLSGHGFEYIHLCLHLRVANVMFLTIGRHDEAGFDAFHADFGFIVDCCSKIIDLNAADPRRKQSVLSPSLGVLPPLFFVATRCREPRLRREALALLHEAGVNERGWTSCIAFSIANFVVREEENGLNDLLGQDGAADRIRRRIRLHDVQVCNPSRTANIKYFVFEHGFRDAGPVCPAISNPESGLKGIIQCKASIPYPSHPSVEIDGVTCQMSRKVLRACGYSSITLFRQRVDCHC
;
A
#
# COMPACT_ATOMS: atom_id res chain seq x y z
N MET A 1 -27.44 59.04 -19.79
CA MET A 1 -27.44 59.17 -21.26
C MET A 1 -28.59 58.36 -21.82
N LEU A 2 -29.45 58.97 -22.64
CA LEU A 2 -30.56 58.26 -23.29
C LEU A 2 -30.01 57.21 -24.28
N PRO A 3 -30.53 55.97 -24.30
CA PRO A 3 -30.06 54.94 -25.22
C PRO A 3 -30.40 55.30 -26.67
N ARG A 4 -29.41 55.23 -27.57
CA ARG A 4 -29.60 55.50 -29.01
C ARG A 4 -30.50 54.43 -29.62
N ARG A 5 -31.65 54.83 -30.18
CA ARG A 5 -32.66 53.94 -30.79
C ARG A 5 -32.35 53.53 -32.24
N ILE A 6 -31.25 54.00 -32.81
CA ILE A 6 -30.95 53.88 -34.26
C ILE A 6 -29.54 53.32 -34.46
N LYS A 7 -29.42 52.35 -35.37
CA LYS A 7 -28.18 51.61 -35.68
C LYS A 7 -27.09 52.51 -36.30
N CYS A 8 -25.84 52.29 -35.90
CA CYS A 8 -24.65 53.02 -36.37
C CYS A 8 -24.25 52.58 -37.79
N THR A 9 -23.65 53.46 -38.59
CA THR A 9 -23.15 53.19 -39.95
C THR A 9 -21.67 52.81 -40.02
N GLU A 10 -20.97 52.82 -38.87
CA GLU A 10 -19.63 52.27 -38.65
C GLU A 10 -18.45 52.87 -39.44
N GLU A 11 -18.60 53.99 -40.15
CA GLU A 11 -17.47 54.67 -40.82
C GLU A 11 -16.51 55.36 -39.83
N ARG A 12 -15.19 55.26 -40.05
CA ARG A 12 -14.14 55.88 -39.22
C ARG A 12 -13.65 57.21 -39.81
N PRO A 13 -13.31 58.24 -39.02
CA PRO A 13 -13.22 58.27 -37.54
C PRO A 13 -14.56 58.51 -36.81
N HIS A 14 -15.59 58.98 -37.52
CA HIS A 14 -16.93 59.23 -36.98
C HIS A 14 -18.00 58.71 -37.95
N CYS A 15 -19.07 58.14 -37.40
CA CYS A 15 -20.18 57.61 -38.20
C CYS A 15 -20.85 58.71 -39.05
N VAL A 16 -21.21 58.43 -40.30
CA VAL A 16 -21.83 59.42 -41.21
C VAL A 16 -23.08 60.06 -40.59
N ARG A 17 -23.87 59.29 -39.85
CA ARG A 17 -25.06 59.82 -39.16
C ARG A 17 -24.74 60.79 -38.04
N CYS A 18 -23.64 60.56 -37.32
CA CYS A 18 -23.15 61.41 -36.25
C CYS A 18 -22.70 62.76 -36.83
N SER A 19 -21.95 62.72 -37.94
CA SER A 19 -21.51 63.92 -38.66
C SER A 19 -22.68 64.73 -39.24
N LYS A 20 -23.69 64.08 -39.82
CA LYS A 20 -24.87 64.78 -40.37
C LYS A 20 -25.79 65.38 -39.30
N SER A 21 -25.84 64.81 -38.10
CA SER A 21 -26.72 65.26 -37.02
C SER A 21 -26.08 66.32 -36.11
N GLY A 22 -24.82 66.69 -36.34
CA GLY A 22 -24.09 67.65 -35.50
C GLY A 22 -23.82 67.15 -34.07
N LEU A 23 -24.07 65.86 -33.79
CA LEU A 23 -23.87 65.27 -32.47
C LEU A 23 -22.47 64.65 -32.36
N PRO A 24 -21.77 64.84 -31.23
CA PRO A 24 -20.46 64.22 -31.02
C PRO A 24 -20.56 62.69 -31.09
N CYS A 25 -19.73 62.09 -31.94
CA CYS A 25 -19.61 60.65 -32.04
C CYS A 25 -18.77 60.15 -30.85
N PRO A 26 -19.27 59.22 -30.01
CA PRO A 26 -18.52 58.69 -28.87
C PRO A 26 -17.29 57.87 -29.28
N GLY A 27 -17.04 57.69 -30.59
CA GLY A 27 -15.92 56.93 -31.12
C GLY A 27 -16.17 55.42 -31.12
N TYR A 28 -15.28 54.71 -31.80
CA TYR A 28 -15.26 53.25 -31.81
C TYR A 28 -14.41 52.76 -30.65
N LYS A 29 -14.93 51.82 -29.86
CA LYS A 29 -14.09 51.12 -28.87
C LYS A 29 -12.99 50.41 -29.65
N VAL A 30 -11.74 50.82 -29.43
CA VAL A 30 -10.58 50.10 -29.96
C VAL A 30 -10.61 48.72 -29.29
N PRO A 31 -10.63 47.62 -30.05
CA PRO A 31 -10.43 46.30 -29.47
C PRO A 31 -9.05 46.31 -28.83
N VAL A 32 -8.99 46.25 -27.50
CA VAL A 32 -7.74 46.03 -26.80
C VAL A 32 -7.30 44.63 -27.19
N ALA A 33 -6.24 44.53 -27.99
CA ALA A 33 -5.60 43.24 -28.25
C ALA A 33 -5.07 42.73 -26.91
N ARG A 34 -5.80 41.81 -26.27
CA ARG A 34 -5.36 41.12 -25.05
C ARG A 34 -4.31 40.09 -25.45
N ILE A 35 -3.11 40.58 -25.73
CA ILE A 35 -1.91 39.76 -25.83
C ILE A 35 -1.48 39.53 -24.37
N PHE A 36 -1.81 38.34 -23.84
CA PHE A 36 -1.37 37.82 -22.54
C PHE A 36 -1.54 38.74 -21.32
N GLU A 37 -2.79 39.08 -20.96
CA GLU A 37 -3.10 39.36 -19.55
C GLU A 37 -3.41 38.02 -18.87
N SER A 38 -2.41 37.42 -18.21
CA SER A 38 -2.69 36.44 -17.16
C SER A 38 -3.49 37.15 -16.08
N GLN A 39 -4.79 36.86 -15.97
CA GLN A 39 -5.49 37.17 -14.73
C GLN A 39 -4.70 36.52 -13.59
N PRO A 40 -4.21 37.27 -12.59
CA PRO A 40 -3.69 36.63 -11.39
C PRO A 40 -4.82 35.74 -10.86
N PRO A 41 -4.57 34.45 -10.55
CA PRO A 41 -5.61 33.59 -9.99
C PRO A 41 -6.21 34.35 -8.82
N SER A 42 -7.54 34.55 -8.82
CA SER A 42 -8.29 35.19 -7.74
C SER A 42 -7.66 34.76 -6.42
N ALA A 43 -7.12 35.72 -5.66
CA ALA A 43 -6.25 35.46 -4.53
C ALA A 43 -6.73 34.23 -3.76
N LEU A 44 -5.87 33.22 -3.59
CA LEU A 44 -6.27 31.95 -2.96
C LEU A 44 -6.99 32.23 -1.63
N GLN A 45 -8.31 32.12 -1.63
CA GLN A 45 -9.11 32.33 -0.42
C GLN A 45 -9.07 31.05 0.42
N PHE A 46 -8.64 31.22 1.67
CA PHE A 46 -8.69 30.22 2.72
C PHE A 46 -9.65 30.71 3.80
N ASP A 47 -10.39 29.81 4.44
CA ASP A 47 -11.38 30.21 5.46
C ASP A 47 -10.70 30.74 6.74
N SER A 48 -9.44 30.36 6.98
CA SER A 48 -8.62 30.84 8.10
C SER A 48 -7.12 30.80 7.80
N ASP A 49 -6.33 31.51 8.63
CA ASP A 49 -4.87 31.43 8.60
C ASP A 49 -4.34 30.02 8.93
N LEU A 50 -5.06 29.30 9.79
CA LEU A 50 -4.74 27.92 10.12
C LEU A 50 -4.90 27.01 8.88
N ASP A 51 -5.97 27.20 8.10
CA ASP A 51 -6.23 26.42 6.88
C ASP A 51 -5.13 26.64 5.85
N ARG A 52 -4.73 27.91 5.66
CA ARG A 52 -3.60 28.30 4.81
C ARG A 52 -2.31 27.60 5.24
N THR A 53 -2.01 27.62 6.54
CA THR A 53 -0.82 26.97 7.11
C THR A 53 -0.85 25.46 6.90
N ARG A 54 -2.00 24.80 7.05
CA ARG A 54 -2.14 23.36 6.82
C ARG A 54 -2.03 22.98 5.35
N TYR A 55 -2.58 23.80 4.44
CA TYR A 55 -2.38 23.62 3.01
C TYR A 55 -0.91 23.76 2.62
N GLN A 56 -0.23 24.81 3.09
CA GLN A 56 1.21 25.02 2.85
C GLN A 56 2.05 23.87 3.39
N TYR A 57 1.77 23.42 4.62
CA TYR A 57 2.41 22.25 5.19
C TYR A 57 2.26 21.02 4.29
N PHE A 58 1.08 20.78 3.72
CA PHE A 58 0.91 19.68 2.77
C PHE A 58 1.80 19.85 1.54
N VAL A 59 1.76 21.03 0.90
CA VAL A 59 2.54 21.28 -0.32
C VAL A 59 4.04 21.08 -0.08
N GLU A 60 4.57 21.61 1.02
CA GLU A 60 6.00 21.61 1.31
C GLU A 60 6.51 20.27 1.88
N ILE A 61 5.71 19.61 2.71
CA ILE A 61 6.14 18.45 3.52
C ILE A 61 5.21 17.24 3.30
N GLY A 62 3.90 17.44 3.42
CA GLY A 62 2.91 16.36 3.36
C GLY A 62 2.87 15.58 2.05
N SER A 63 3.11 16.27 0.93
CA SER A 63 3.19 15.71 -0.42
C SER A 63 4.32 14.68 -0.54
N ARG A 64 5.48 14.98 0.06
CA ARG A 64 6.65 14.09 0.09
C ARG A 64 6.38 12.86 0.96
N ILE A 65 5.72 13.04 2.11
CA ILE A 65 5.32 11.92 2.99
C ILE A 65 4.37 10.95 2.26
N LEU A 66 3.45 11.43 1.42
CA LEU A 66 2.61 10.52 0.63
C LEU A 66 3.40 9.83 -0.48
N SER A 67 4.33 10.54 -1.11
CA SER A 67 5.18 9.95 -2.15
C SER A 67 6.09 8.83 -1.65
N THR A 68 6.46 8.81 -0.35
CA THR A 68 7.25 7.70 0.21
C THR A 68 6.46 6.40 0.39
N PHE A 69 5.12 6.46 0.34
CA PHE A 69 4.29 5.26 0.34
C PHE A 69 4.15 4.64 -1.05
N GLN A 70 4.24 5.46 -2.10
CA GLN A 70 4.06 5.06 -3.50
C GLN A 70 4.91 5.94 -4.42
N TRP A 71 6.12 5.52 -4.78
CA TRP A 71 7.07 6.43 -5.42
C TRP A 71 6.61 6.93 -6.79
N ASN A 72 5.94 6.11 -7.60
CA ASN A 72 5.45 6.55 -8.92
C ASN A 72 4.35 7.62 -8.84
N SER A 73 3.74 7.78 -7.65
CA SER A 73 2.79 8.87 -7.39
C SER A 73 3.45 10.19 -6.98
N THR A 74 4.78 10.26 -6.94
CA THR A 74 5.51 11.49 -6.58
C THR A 74 5.07 12.69 -7.42
N PRO A 75 5.01 12.62 -8.77
CA PRO A 75 4.60 13.76 -9.58
C PRO A 75 3.13 14.16 -9.32
N PHE A 76 2.29 13.19 -8.94
CA PHE A 76 0.89 13.46 -8.58
C PHE A 76 0.81 14.29 -7.30
N TRP A 77 1.45 13.83 -6.22
CA TRP A 77 1.35 14.48 -4.91
C TRP A 77 2.12 15.80 -4.81
N THR A 78 3.28 15.90 -5.45
CA THR A 78 4.18 17.06 -5.32
C THR A 78 3.88 18.18 -6.31
N ARG A 79 3.20 17.88 -7.42
CA ARG A 79 2.95 18.85 -8.50
C ARG A 79 1.49 18.92 -8.90
N LEU A 80 0.92 17.83 -9.43
CA LEU A 80 -0.41 17.86 -10.05
C LEU A 80 -1.51 18.20 -9.04
N ALA A 81 -1.59 17.49 -7.92
CA ALA A 81 -2.64 17.73 -6.92
C ALA A 81 -2.53 19.16 -6.31
N PRO A 82 -1.35 19.67 -5.91
CA PRO A 82 -1.20 21.06 -5.49
C PRO A 82 -1.68 22.08 -6.54
N GLN A 83 -1.29 21.93 -7.81
CA GLN A 83 -1.72 22.82 -8.90
C GLN A 83 -3.24 22.81 -9.07
N GLN A 84 -3.88 21.63 -8.98
CA GLN A 84 -5.33 21.50 -8.99
C GLN A 84 -5.98 22.18 -7.77
N GLY A 85 -5.36 22.11 -6.59
CA GLY A 85 -5.83 22.78 -5.37
C GLY A 85 -5.78 24.32 -5.45
N LEU A 86 -4.89 24.89 -6.25
CA LEU A 86 -4.89 26.33 -6.51
C LEU A 86 -6.14 26.76 -7.29
N ARG A 87 -6.64 25.91 -8.20
CA ARG A 87 -7.75 26.22 -9.11
C ARG A 87 -9.11 25.76 -8.61
N HIS A 88 -9.17 24.66 -7.85
CA HIS A 88 -10.42 23.99 -7.47
C HIS A 88 -10.54 23.84 -5.95
N ALA A 89 -11.61 24.41 -5.38
CA ALA A 89 -11.86 24.42 -3.94
C ALA A 89 -12.02 23.02 -3.32
N ALA A 90 -12.63 22.08 -4.05
CA ALA A 90 -12.78 20.70 -3.60
C ALA A 90 -11.42 20.03 -3.33
N VAL A 91 -10.48 20.17 -4.28
CA VAL A 91 -9.10 19.67 -4.16
C VAL A 91 -8.37 20.41 -3.04
N ARG A 92 -8.52 21.75 -2.96
CA ARG A 92 -7.92 22.56 -1.91
C ARG A 92 -8.27 22.06 -0.52
N HIS A 93 -9.56 21.87 -0.24
CA HIS A 93 -10.01 21.35 1.04
C HIS A 93 -9.49 19.93 1.32
N GLY A 94 -9.44 19.05 0.32
CA GLY A 94 -8.84 17.71 0.50
C GLY A 94 -7.36 17.77 0.89
N LEU A 95 -6.57 18.63 0.24
CA LEU A 95 -5.16 18.85 0.57
C LEU A 95 -4.98 19.49 1.95
N THR A 96 -5.83 20.45 2.31
CA THR A 96 -5.84 21.05 3.67
C THR A 96 -6.15 19.99 4.73
N ALA A 97 -7.09 19.06 4.46
CA ALA A 97 -7.41 17.96 5.37
C ALA A 97 -6.20 17.05 5.59
N LEU A 98 -5.52 16.63 4.51
CA LEU A 98 -4.29 15.82 4.60
C LEU A 98 -3.19 16.55 5.36
N GLY A 99 -2.96 17.84 5.08
CA GLY A 99 -2.00 18.65 5.82
C GLY A 99 -2.35 18.77 7.31
N ALA A 100 -3.63 18.91 7.65
CA ALA A 100 -4.10 18.96 9.04
C ALA A 100 -3.92 17.61 9.79
N ILE A 101 -4.02 16.49 9.08
CA ILE A 101 -3.73 15.15 9.62
C ILE A 101 -2.22 15.01 9.83
N GLN A 102 -1.43 15.18 8.77
CA GLN A 102 0.00 14.87 8.75
C GLN A 102 0.81 15.79 9.66
N ALA A 103 0.47 17.08 9.75
CA ALA A 103 1.20 18.03 10.59
C ALA A 103 1.20 17.65 12.08
N ARG A 104 0.25 16.82 12.53
CA ARG A 104 0.22 16.32 13.91
C ARG A 104 1.21 15.18 14.17
N PHE A 105 1.66 14.50 13.12
CA PHE A 105 2.65 13.42 13.19
C PHE A 105 4.06 13.91 12.84
N HIS A 106 4.17 15.12 12.27
CA HIS A 106 5.44 15.73 11.91
C HIS A 106 6.31 15.99 13.14
N ASN A 107 7.60 15.71 13.02
CA ASN A 107 8.60 15.91 14.08
C ASN A 107 8.31 15.18 15.41
N ILE A 108 7.35 14.25 15.44
CA ILE A 108 7.21 13.31 16.56
C ILE A 108 8.24 12.20 16.35
N THR A 109 9.11 12.02 17.33
CA THR A 109 10.02 10.87 17.40
C THR A 109 9.27 9.62 17.86
N MET A 110 9.80 8.43 17.54
CA MET A 110 9.26 7.17 18.05
C MET A 110 9.12 7.17 19.59
N ALA A 111 10.09 7.75 20.30
CA ALA A 111 10.09 7.86 21.76
C ALA A 111 8.96 8.79 22.29
N GLU A 112 8.73 9.94 21.64
CA GLU A 112 7.65 10.86 22.04
C GLU A 112 6.24 10.28 21.76
N MET A 113 6.10 9.46 20.72
CA MET A 113 4.84 8.76 20.44
C MET A 113 4.55 7.65 21.46
N GLN A 114 5.58 7.06 22.09
CA GLN A 114 5.38 6.04 23.15
C GLN A 114 4.84 6.66 24.44
N ALA A 115 5.30 7.87 24.78
CA ALA A 115 4.85 8.58 25.99
C ALA A 115 3.47 9.23 25.85
N ARG A 116 2.88 9.27 24.64
CA ARG A 116 1.63 9.99 24.35
C ARG A 116 0.62 9.09 23.64
N ALA A 117 -0.66 9.24 23.97
CA ALA A 117 -1.72 8.62 23.17
C ALA A 117 -1.64 9.11 21.71
N ARG A 118 -1.94 8.22 20.75
CA ARG A 118 -1.98 8.56 19.31
C ARG A 118 -2.79 9.86 19.12
N PRO A 119 -2.28 10.84 18.37
CA PRO A 119 -3.02 12.08 18.13
C PRO A 119 -4.42 11.78 17.57
N LYS A 120 -5.46 12.23 18.26
CA LYS A 120 -6.83 12.16 17.74
C LYS A 120 -6.91 12.91 16.41
N ILE A 121 -7.69 12.37 15.46
CA ILE A 121 -7.95 13.02 14.18
C ILE A 121 -8.51 14.42 14.44
N SER A 122 -7.96 15.42 13.75
CA SER A 122 -8.35 16.81 13.95
C SER A 122 -9.78 17.04 13.46
N ALA A 123 -10.60 17.71 14.26
CA ALA A 123 -11.92 18.21 13.82
C ALA A 123 -11.80 19.09 12.55
N LEU A 124 -10.67 19.80 12.39
CA LEU A 124 -10.35 20.56 11.18
C LEU A 124 -10.21 19.66 9.95
N ALA A 125 -9.51 18.53 10.10
CA ALA A 125 -9.32 17.57 9.01
C ALA A 125 -10.67 16.98 8.54
N MET A 126 -11.51 16.57 9.50
CA MET A 126 -12.86 16.06 9.20
C MET A 126 -13.72 17.12 8.52
N SER A 127 -13.71 18.35 9.02
CA SER A 127 -14.46 19.47 8.43
C SER A 127 -14.07 19.71 6.97
N HIS A 128 -12.78 19.77 6.66
CA HIS A 128 -12.33 19.96 5.28
C HIS A 128 -12.57 18.75 4.38
N ALA A 129 -12.43 17.52 4.90
CA ALA A 129 -12.79 16.31 4.15
C ALA A 129 -14.28 16.34 3.76
N HIS A 130 -15.17 16.73 4.69
CA HIS A 130 -16.60 16.89 4.43
C HIS A 130 -16.90 18.00 3.42
N LYS A 131 -16.24 19.17 3.53
CA LYS A 131 -16.38 20.26 2.54
C LYS A 131 -15.97 19.81 1.14
N ALA A 132 -14.85 19.11 1.00
CA ALA A 132 -14.39 18.57 -0.26
C ALA A 132 -15.41 17.59 -0.86
N MET A 133 -15.92 16.64 -0.07
CA MET A 133 -16.96 15.70 -0.52
C MET A 133 -18.26 16.41 -0.92
N HIS A 134 -18.68 17.41 -0.15
CA HIS A 134 -19.88 18.18 -0.43
C HIS A 134 -19.77 18.90 -1.78
N LEU A 135 -18.66 19.60 -2.03
CA LEU A 135 -18.42 20.32 -3.29
C LEU A 135 -18.42 19.40 -4.51
N VAL A 136 -17.87 18.18 -4.39
CA VAL A 136 -17.91 17.20 -5.48
C VAL A 136 -19.33 16.67 -5.70
N ARG A 137 -20.08 16.42 -4.63
CA ARG A 137 -21.46 15.89 -4.71
C ARG A 137 -22.49 16.88 -5.24
N THR A 138 -22.28 18.18 -5.00
CA THR A 138 -23.21 19.24 -5.43
C THR A 138 -22.78 19.92 -6.73
N ALA A 139 -21.60 19.61 -7.25
CA ALA A 139 -21.18 20.07 -8.57
C ALA A 139 -22.07 19.48 -9.66
N ASP A 140 -22.35 20.27 -10.69
CA ASP A 140 -23.01 19.78 -11.89
C ASP A 140 -22.08 18.80 -12.63
N PRO A 141 -22.49 17.53 -12.84
CA PRO A 141 -21.65 16.52 -13.50
C PRO A 141 -21.19 16.93 -14.89
N GLY A 142 -21.95 17.78 -15.60
CA GLY A 142 -21.58 18.26 -16.93
C GLY A 142 -20.47 19.31 -16.96
N THR A 143 -20.13 19.92 -15.82
CA THR A 143 -19.15 21.03 -15.73
C THR A 143 -17.95 20.72 -14.87
N LEU A 144 -18.01 19.70 -14.00
CA LEU A 144 -16.89 19.30 -13.16
C LEU A 144 -15.80 18.63 -14.04
N PRO A 145 -14.57 19.16 -14.09
CA PRO A 145 -13.51 18.53 -14.88
C PRO A 145 -13.20 17.13 -14.36
N ILE A 146 -13.00 16.19 -15.28
CA ILE A 146 -12.68 14.78 -14.97
C ILE A 146 -11.43 14.70 -14.08
N GLU A 147 -10.44 15.54 -14.35
CA GLU A 147 -9.18 15.61 -13.61
C GLU A 147 -9.39 15.96 -12.13
N VAL A 148 -10.40 16.80 -11.83
CA VAL A 148 -10.78 17.18 -10.47
C VAL A 148 -11.45 16.02 -9.76
N SER A 149 -12.41 15.34 -10.41
CA SER A 149 -13.09 14.17 -9.86
C SER A 149 -12.09 13.05 -9.52
N LEU A 150 -11.17 12.78 -10.44
CA LEU A 150 -10.11 11.79 -10.29
C LEU A 150 -9.15 12.15 -9.15
N THR A 151 -8.70 13.41 -9.09
CA THR A 151 -7.86 13.91 -7.99
C THR A 151 -8.57 13.78 -6.64
N CYS A 152 -9.86 14.11 -6.57
CA CYS A 152 -10.67 13.96 -5.35
C CYS A 152 -10.81 12.48 -4.93
N CYS A 153 -10.94 11.53 -5.86
CA CYS A 153 -10.95 10.11 -5.51
C CYS A 153 -9.66 9.69 -4.80
N LEU A 154 -8.50 10.09 -5.33
CA LEU A 154 -7.20 9.80 -4.70
C LEU A 154 -7.03 10.53 -3.36
N LEU A 155 -7.53 11.76 -3.23
CA LEU A 155 -7.51 12.50 -1.96
C LEU A 155 -8.36 11.83 -0.89
N PHE A 156 -9.60 11.43 -1.21
CA PHE A 156 -10.47 10.75 -0.25
C PHE A 156 -9.91 9.39 0.17
N LEU A 157 -9.32 8.68 -0.78
CA LEU A 157 -8.59 7.46 -0.50
C LEU A 157 -7.40 7.68 0.46
N ALA A 158 -6.55 8.67 0.19
CA ALA A 158 -5.45 9.02 1.08
C ALA A 158 -5.97 9.44 2.46
N ILE A 159 -7.02 10.26 2.52
CA ILE A 159 -7.65 10.66 3.78
C ILE A 159 -8.14 9.43 4.55
N GLN A 160 -8.81 8.47 3.90
CA GLN A 160 -9.25 7.22 4.51
C GLN A 160 -8.07 6.42 5.06
N PHE A 161 -6.98 6.25 4.31
CA PHE A 161 -5.78 5.54 4.80
C PHE A 161 -5.19 6.14 6.08
N TRP A 162 -5.34 7.45 6.27
CA TRP A 162 -4.82 8.13 7.45
C TRP A 162 -5.83 8.23 8.61
N ILE A 163 -7.13 8.34 8.30
CA ILE A 163 -8.22 8.46 9.29
C ILE A 163 -8.68 7.08 9.78
N GLU A 164 -9.00 6.18 8.85
CA GLU A 164 -9.64 4.91 9.13
C GLU A 164 -8.59 3.78 9.08
N ARG A 165 -8.60 2.87 10.06
CA ARG A 165 -7.67 1.72 10.06
C ARG A 165 -8.18 0.55 9.20
N THR A 166 -9.42 0.60 8.67
CA THR A 166 -10.13 -0.60 8.15
C THR A 166 -11.01 -0.40 6.90
N SER A 167 -11.25 0.80 6.40
CA SER A 167 -12.27 0.98 5.36
C SER A 167 -11.81 0.62 3.96
N SER A 168 -12.72 0.03 3.20
CA SER A 168 -12.52 -0.38 1.81
C SER A 168 -12.41 0.85 0.90
N ALA A 169 -11.17 1.31 0.74
CA ALA A 169 -10.63 2.14 -0.34
C ALA A 169 -11.17 1.85 -1.76
N THR A 170 -11.69 0.65 -1.95
CA THR A 170 -12.19 0.07 -3.19
C THR A 170 -13.16 0.96 -3.95
N ILE A 171 -14.07 1.66 -3.26
CA ILE A 171 -15.08 2.50 -3.96
C ILE A 171 -14.40 3.63 -4.74
N HIS A 172 -13.41 4.31 -4.14
CA HIS A 172 -12.69 5.39 -4.79
C HIS A 172 -11.78 4.90 -5.92
N ILE A 173 -11.17 3.72 -5.74
CA ILE A 173 -10.35 3.08 -6.79
C ILE A 173 -11.22 2.67 -7.98
N LEU A 174 -12.37 2.03 -7.75
CA LEU A 174 -13.29 1.62 -8.80
C LEU A 174 -13.95 2.80 -9.52
N ALA A 175 -14.23 3.88 -8.81
CA ALA A 175 -14.73 5.10 -9.43
C ALA A 175 -13.66 5.71 -10.35
N ALA A 176 -12.43 5.84 -9.87
CA ALA A 176 -11.32 6.36 -10.67
C ALA A 176 -11.02 5.49 -11.91
N TYR A 177 -11.03 4.16 -11.75
CA TYR A 177 -10.83 3.21 -12.84
C TYR A 177 -11.91 3.35 -13.93
N ARG A 178 -13.19 3.41 -13.54
CA ARG A 178 -14.31 3.57 -14.48
C ARG A 178 -14.23 4.88 -15.27
N ILE A 179 -13.97 6.00 -14.58
CA ILE A 179 -13.86 7.32 -15.21
C ILE A 179 -12.74 7.34 -16.26
N LEU A 180 -11.61 6.69 -15.99
CA LEU A 180 -10.51 6.62 -16.96
C LEU A 180 -10.85 5.75 -18.17
N HIS A 181 -11.50 4.61 -17.95
CA HIS A 181 -11.84 3.69 -19.03
C HIS A 181 -12.89 4.31 -19.98
N GLU A 182 -13.92 4.94 -19.44
CA GLU A 182 -14.94 5.65 -20.21
C GLU A 182 -14.32 6.78 -21.07
N LYS A 183 -13.32 7.50 -20.54
CA LYS A 183 -12.59 8.53 -21.28
C LYS A 183 -11.73 7.94 -22.39
N SER A 184 -11.05 6.82 -22.13
CA SER A 184 -10.25 6.12 -23.15
C SER A 184 -11.10 5.64 -24.32
N ASP A 185 -12.29 5.11 -24.04
CA ASP A 185 -13.23 4.64 -25.07
C ASP A 185 -13.82 5.81 -25.89
N ALA A 186 -14.07 6.95 -25.24
CA ALA A 186 -14.52 8.18 -25.91
C ALA A 186 -13.41 8.82 -26.77
N ASP A 187 -12.16 8.83 -26.31
CA ASP A 187 -11.03 9.38 -27.07
C ASP A 187 -10.64 8.47 -28.25
N ALA A 188 -10.73 7.15 -28.10
CA ALA A 188 -10.51 6.17 -29.18
C ALA A 188 -11.55 6.30 -30.32
N SER A 189 -12.76 6.78 -30.02
CA SER A 189 -13.83 7.00 -31.00
C SER A 189 -13.79 8.39 -31.66
N LEU A 190 -12.98 9.34 -31.16
CA LEU A 190 -12.98 10.75 -31.58
C LEU A 190 -11.61 11.31 -32.03
N SER A 191 -10.64 10.47 -32.39
CA SER A 191 -9.24 10.85 -32.70
C SER A 191 -9.10 12.08 -33.62
N ALA A 192 -8.86 13.26 -33.00
CA ALA A 192 -8.30 14.48 -33.60
C ALA A 192 -8.06 15.59 -32.54
N LYS A 193 -7.21 15.39 -31.50
CA LYS A 193 -6.69 16.52 -30.69
C LYS A 193 -5.22 16.32 -30.28
N PRO A 194 -4.41 17.40 -30.18
CA PRO A 194 -2.97 17.33 -29.95
C PRO A 194 -2.62 17.05 -28.47
N PRO A 195 -1.38 16.57 -28.19
CA PRO A 195 -1.10 15.69 -27.03
C PRO A 195 -0.69 16.36 -25.71
N ASP A 196 -0.48 17.68 -25.64
CA ASP A 196 0.42 18.21 -24.59
C ASP A 196 -0.17 18.32 -23.17
N MET A 197 -1.45 18.72 -22.99
CA MET A 197 -2.05 18.85 -21.65
C MET A 197 -2.77 17.59 -21.15
N ALA A 198 -3.29 16.77 -22.07
CA ALA A 198 -3.86 15.46 -21.73
C ALA A 198 -2.74 14.46 -21.37
N GLY A 199 -1.56 14.60 -21.97
CA GLY A 199 -0.41 13.74 -21.73
C GLY A 199 0.15 13.83 -20.31
N GLU A 200 0.30 15.03 -19.74
CA GLU A 200 0.86 15.19 -18.38
C GLU A 200 -0.05 14.61 -17.30
N PHE A 201 -1.38 14.75 -17.46
CA PHE A 201 -2.35 14.16 -16.56
C PHE A 201 -2.34 12.63 -16.64
N ALA A 202 -2.40 12.07 -17.86
CA ALA A 202 -2.37 10.62 -18.07
C ALA A 202 -1.07 9.99 -17.55
N THR A 203 0.08 10.61 -17.85
CA THR A 203 1.42 10.14 -17.41
C THR A 203 1.65 10.25 -15.90
N THR A 204 0.84 11.02 -15.18
CA THR A 204 0.94 11.18 -13.72
C THR A 204 -0.13 10.38 -12.97
N PHE A 205 -1.37 10.40 -13.47
CA PHE A 205 -2.52 9.82 -12.78
C PHE A 205 -2.59 8.30 -12.98
N ILE A 206 -2.39 7.80 -14.20
CA ILE A 206 -2.50 6.36 -14.51
C ILE A 206 -1.52 5.54 -13.66
N PRO A 207 -0.21 5.87 -13.59
CA PRO A 207 0.72 5.10 -12.74
C PRO A 207 0.35 5.13 -11.26
N THR A 208 -0.22 6.24 -10.78
CA THR A 208 -0.67 6.37 -9.38
C THR A 208 -1.85 5.43 -9.10
N LEU A 209 -2.83 5.38 -10.01
CA LEU A 209 -3.97 4.49 -9.87
C LEU A 209 -3.57 3.01 -10.01
N ASP A 210 -2.72 2.69 -10.99
CA ASP A 210 -2.24 1.33 -11.22
C ASP A 210 -1.57 0.74 -9.98
N GLU A 211 -0.77 1.56 -9.30
CA GLU A 211 -0.09 1.14 -8.08
C GLU A 211 -1.07 0.87 -6.92
N LEU A 212 -2.16 1.64 -6.84
CA LEU A 212 -3.24 1.42 -5.88
C LEU A 212 -4.03 0.16 -6.18
N ILE A 213 -4.35 -0.09 -7.46
CA ILE A 213 -5.01 -1.32 -7.92
C ILE A 213 -4.12 -2.53 -7.62
N SER A 214 -2.83 -2.45 -7.94
CA SER A 214 -1.83 -3.50 -7.63
C SER A 214 -1.78 -3.78 -6.12
N HIS A 215 -1.75 -2.75 -5.29
CA HIS A 215 -1.81 -2.88 -3.83
C HIS A 215 -3.11 -3.57 -3.36
N THR A 216 -4.29 -3.15 -3.81
CA THR A 216 -5.56 -3.76 -3.39
C THR A 216 -5.75 -5.18 -3.90
N CYS A 217 -5.32 -5.48 -5.13
CA CYS A 217 -5.26 -6.85 -5.65
C CYS A 217 -4.41 -7.76 -4.77
N THR A 218 -3.31 -7.23 -4.22
CA THR A 218 -2.39 -7.99 -3.36
C THR A 218 -2.95 -8.24 -1.97
N PHE A 219 -3.58 -7.25 -1.33
CA PHE A 219 -3.87 -7.30 0.11
C PHE A 219 -5.35 -7.29 0.51
N SER A 220 -6.29 -7.05 -0.42
CA SER A 220 -7.74 -7.04 -0.12
C SER A 220 -8.43 -8.31 -0.59
N ASP A 221 -9.15 -8.99 0.30
CA ASP A 221 -9.88 -10.24 0.01
C ASP A 221 -11.01 -10.03 -1.01
N ASP A 222 -11.68 -8.88 -0.98
CA ASP A 222 -12.85 -8.57 -1.81
C ASP A 222 -12.50 -7.82 -3.11
N PHE A 223 -11.22 -7.83 -3.51
CA PHE A 223 -10.72 -7.13 -4.69
C PHE A 223 -9.93 -8.05 -5.64
N PRO A 224 -10.09 -7.93 -6.98
CA PRO A 224 -11.10 -7.11 -7.67
C PRO A 224 -12.51 -7.71 -7.52
N PRO A 225 -13.55 -6.89 -7.31
CA PRO A 225 -14.90 -7.42 -7.19
C PRO A 225 -15.40 -7.98 -8.52
N PRO A 226 -16.27 -9.02 -8.51
CA PRO A 226 -16.86 -9.57 -9.72
C PRO A 226 -17.55 -8.49 -10.56
N GLY A 227 -17.33 -8.50 -11.88
CA GLY A 227 -17.94 -7.53 -12.80
C GLY A 227 -17.30 -6.13 -12.78
N SER A 228 -16.19 -5.92 -12.07
CA SER A 228 -15.47 -4.63 -12.06
C SER A 228 -14.73 -4.30 -13.37
N GLY A 229 -14.54 -5.29 -14.25
CA GLY A 229 -13.70 -5.15 -15.45
C GLY A 229 -12.19 -5.13 -15.15
N ILE A 230 -11.77 -5.31 -13.90
CA ILE A 230 -10.36 -5.41 -13.51
C ILE A 230 -9.98 -6.90 -13.46
N PRO A 231 -9.03 -7.36 -14.30
CA PRO A 231 -8.59 -8.75 -14.29
C PRO A 231 -7.77 -9.09 -13.03
N ALA A 232 -7.79 -10.36 -12.59
CA ALA A 232 -7.08 -10.78 -11.37
C ALA A 232 -5.55 -10.61 -11.48
N ASP A 233 -5.01 -10.75 -12.69
CA ASP A 233 -3.61 -10.57 -13.05
C ASP A 233 -3.28 -9.13 -13.51
N TYR A 234 -4.16 -8.15 -13.25
CA TYR A 234 -3.95 -6.74 -13.60
C TYR A 234 -2.53 -6.26 -13.25
N HIS A 235 -1.76 -5.85 -14.24
CA HIS A 235 -0.40 -5.32 -14.11
C HIS A 235 0.58 -6.23 -13.33
N LEU A 236 0.31 -7.54 -13.24
CA LEU A 236 1.16 -8.46 -12.49
C LEU A 236 2.62 -8.47 -12.99
N ASP A 237 2.80 -8.42 -14.31
CA ASP A 237 4.10 -8.38 -14.99
C ASP A 237 4.67 -6.95 -15.10
N TYR A 238 3.79 -5.95 -15.23
CA TYR A 238 4.18 -4.57 -15.47
C TYR A 238 5.14 -4.04 -14.41
N ASP A 239 4.81 -4.26 -13.12
CA ASP A 239 5.63 -3.78 -12.01
C ASP A 239 7.06 -4.33 -12.09
N VAL A 240 7.23 -5.62 -12.38
CA VAL A 240 8.54 -6.29 -12.46
C VAL A 240 9.33 -5.86 -13.70
N SER A 241 8.64 -5.69 -14.83
CA SER A 241 9.25 -5.18 -16.06
C SER A 241 9.83 -3.77 -15.86
N GLN A 242 9.15 -2.91 -15.08
CA GLN A 242 9.66 -1.57 -14.75
C GLN A 242 10.91 -1.61 -13.85
N LEU A 243 11.07 -2.62 -12.99
CA LEU A 243 12.26 -2.76 -12.13
C LEU A 243 13.56 -2.99 -12.92
N LEU A 244 13.46 -3.58 -14.11
CA LEU A 244 14.61 -3.83 -14.97
C LEU A 244 15.20 -2.53 -15.53
N VAL A 245 14.37 -1.49 -15.68
CA VAL A 245 14.75 -0.20 -16.28
C VAL A 245 14.81 0.95 -15.29
N CYS A 246 14.32 0.78 -14.06
CA CYS A 246 14.28 1.86 -13.07
C CYS A 246 15.69 2.26 -12.59
N ASP A 247 15.90 3.55 -12.38
CA ASP A 247 17.09 4.08 -11.74
C ASP A 247 16.97 3.91 -10.21
N ILE A 248 17.91 3.21 -9.58
CA ILE A 248 17.91 2.98 -8.13
C ILE A 248 19.15 3.64 -7.54
N SER A 249 18.99 4.89 -7.13
CA SER A 249 20.06 5.77 -6.67
C SER A 249 20.21 5.81 -5.14
N ASP A 250 19.22 5.33 -4.38
CA ASP A 250 19.18 5.43 -2.93
C ASP A 250 18.36 4.30 -2.26
N SER A 251 18.38 4.27 -0.92
CA SER A 251 17.66 3.29 -0.11
C SER A 251 16.14 3.33 -0.27
N SER A 252 15.55 4.50 -0.52
CA SER A 252 14.11 4.67 -0.61
C SER A 252 13.58 4.09 -1.92
N ARG A 253 14.29 4.33 -3.03
CA ARG A 253 14.02 3.72 -4.33
C ARG A 253 14.24 2.22 -4.31
N ALA A 254 15.28 1.75 -3.64
CA ALA A 254 15.52 0.32 -3.47
C ALA A 254 14.38 -0.34 -2.66
N LEU A 255 13.87 0.34 -1.64
CA LEU A 255 12.77 -0.16 -0.83
C LEU A 255 11.45 -0.25 -1.62
N ASP A 256 11.11 0.78 -2.40
CA ASP A 256 9.95 0.78 -3.32
C ASP A 256 10.05 -0.35 -4.35
N ALA A 257 11.24 -0.55 -4.90
CA ALA A 257 11.50 -1.62 -5.85
C ALA A 257 11.30 -3.03 -5.25
N ILE A 258 11.77 -3.25 -4.01
CA ILE A 258 11.55 -4.51 -3.28
C ILE A 258 10.07 -4.70 -2.97
N ASP A 259 9.36 -3.64 -2.55
CA ASP A 259 7.93 -3.69 -2.26
C ASP A 259 7.10 -4.10 -3.51
N ARG A 260 7.42 -3.54 -4.68
CA ARG A 260 6.82 -3.94 -5.97
C ARG A 260 7.11 -5.39 -6.31
N LEU A 261 8.36 -5.84 -6.17
CA LEU A 261 8.74 -7.22 -6.41
C LEU A 261 7.99 -8.16 -5.47
N LEU A 262 7.92 -7.82 -4.19
CA LEU A 262 7.23 -8.60 -3.18
C LEU A 262 5.73 -8.71 -3.49
N LYS A 263 5.06 -7.61 -3.87
CA LYS A 263 3.66 -7.64 -4.32
C LYS A 263 3.47 -8.59 -5.50
N CYS A 264 4.36 -8.56 -6.50
CA CYS A 264 4.31 -9.49 -7.61
C CYS A 264 4.44 -10.96 -7.16
N VAL A 265 5.45 -11.27 -6.32
CA VAL A 265 5.66 -12.62 -5.77
C VAL A 265 4.46 -13.10 -4.95
N LEU A 266 3.91 -12.24 -4.10
CA LEU A 266 2.74 -12.56 -3.28
C LEU A 266 1.49 -12.82 -4.12
N ARG A 267 1.29 -12.08 -5.21
CA ARG A 267 0.19 -12.34 -6.15
C ARG A 267 0.45 -13.64 -6.94
N ALA A 268 1.68 -13.88 -7.37
CA ALA A 268 2.09 -15.10 -8.06
C ALA A 268 1.87 -16.36 -7.20
N THR A 269 2.17 -16.33 -5.90
CA THR A 269 1.89 -17.43 -4.96
C THR A 269 0.40 -17.76 -4.82
N SER A 270 -0.49 -16.81 -5.16
CA SER A 270 -1.93 -16.97 -5.04
C SER A 270 -2.60 -17.51 -6.32
N MET A 271 -1.88 -17.59 -7.44
CA MET A 271 -2.39 -18.05 -8.73
C MET A 271 -2.07 -19.53 -8.98
N PRO A 272 -2.95 -20.29 -9.65
CA PRO A 272 -2.68 -21.67 -10.03
C PRO A 272 -1.68 -21.71 -11.20
N GLY A 273 -0.39 -21.57 -10.86
CA GLY A 273 0.71 -21.52 -11.81
C GLY A 273 1.01 -20.11 -12.30
N ILE A 274 2.28 -19.87 -12.67
CA ILE A 274 2.75 -18.65 -13.32
C ILE A 274 3.24 -18.99 -14.73
N SER A 275 3.16 -18.03 -15.65
CA SER A 275 3.72 -18.22 -16.99
C SER A 275 5.25 -18.23 -16.92
N GLN A 276 5.89 -19.00 -17.80
CA GLN A 276 7.35 -19.04 -17.91
C GLN A 276 7.94 -17.64 -18.12
N SER A 277 7.29 -16.81 -18.94
CA SER A 277 7.72 -15.42 -19.17
C SER A 277 7.70 -14.59 -17.89
N LEU A 278 6.69 -14.76 -17.02
CA LEU A 278 6.64 -14.03 -15.75
C LEU A 278 7.71 -14.53 -14.78
N GLU A 279 7.95 -15.84 -14.74
CA GLU A 279 9.01 -16.46 -13.93
C GLU A 279 10.39 -15.89 -14.30
N GLU A 280 10.72 -15.87 -15.60
CA GLU A 280 11.98 -15.31 -16.12
C GLU A 280 12.17 -13.83 -15.77
N LYS A 281 11.09 -13.05 -15.83
CA LYS A 281 11.12 -11.63 -15.47
C LYS A 281 11.32 -11.42 -13.97
N ILE A 282 10.65 -12.20 -13.13
CA ILE A 282 10.85 -12.15 -11.66
C ILE A 282 12.28 -12.53 -11.32
N THR A 283 12.82 -13.61 -11.90
CA THR A 283 14.22 -14.02 -11.71
C THR A 283 15.19 -12.90 -12.14
N SER A 284 14.95 -12.28 -13.30
CA SER A 284 15.75 -11.16 -13.79
C SER A 284 15.69 -9.95 -12.86
N ALA A 285 14.53 -9.66 -12.27
CA ALA A 285 14.36 -8.57 -11.31
C ALA A 285 15.11 -8.84 -10.00
N PHE A 286 15.11 -10.07 -9.49
CA PHE A 286 15.93 -10.45 -8.32
C PHE A 286 17.42 -10.20 -8.58
N LEU A 287 17.94 -10.64 -9.73
CA LEU A 287 19.34 -10.43 -10.12
C LEU A 287 19.67 -8.95 -10.30
N CYS A 288 18.76 -8.19 -10.94
CA CYS A 288 18.91 -6.75 -11.13
C CYS A 288 18.98 -6.01 -9.78
N LEU A 289 18.03 -6.28 -8.89
CA LEU A 289 17.96 -5.63 -7.58
C LEU A 289 19.13 -6.01 -6.68
N GLY A 290 19.52 -7.29 -6.67
CA GLY A 290 20.69 -7.75 -5.92
C GLY A 290 21.96 -7.01 -6.34
N ARG A 291 22.19 -6.83 -7.66
CA ARG A 291 23.32 -6.06 -8.17
C ARG A 291 23.25 -4.59 -7.78
N LYS A 292 22.10 -3.93 -7.99
CA LYS A 292 21.94 -2.49 -7.66
C LYS A 292 22.12 -2.21 -6.16
N ILE A 293 21.61 -3.08 -5.28
CA ILE A 293 21.80 -2.94 -3.83
C ILE A 293 23.28 -3.12 -3.45
N GLN A 294 23.98 -4.06 -4.09
CA GLN A 294 25.41 -4.24 -3.89
C GLN A 294 26.21 -3.04 -4.41
N GLU A 295 25.89 -2.50 -5.58
CA GLU A 295 26.50 -1.28 -6.13
C GLU A 295 26.34 -0.10 -5.16
N LEU A 296 25.13 0.13 -4.62
CA LEU A 296 24.88 1.18 -3.63
C LEU A 296 25.74 1.02 -2.37
N ARG A 297 26.02 -0.22 -1.97
CA ARG A 297 26.95 -0.51 -0.86
C ARG A 297 28.40 -0.26 -1.25
N ASP A 298 28.82 -0.69 -2.43
CA ASP A 298 30.20 -0.53 -2.91
C ASP A 298 30.56 0.95 -3.15
N THR A 299 29.57 1.78 -3.51
CA THR A 299 29.72 3.24 -3.61
C THR A 299 29.53 3.99 -2.29
N ASP A 300 29.43 3.28 -1.15
CA ASP A 300 29.22 3.82 0.21
C ASP A 300 27.96 4.71 0.35
N VAL A 301 26.98 4.57 -0.55
CA VAL A 301 25.65 5.20 -0.41
C VAL A 301 24.88 4.49 0.70
N LEU A 302 25.07 3.18 0.82
CA LEU A 302 24.58 2.36 1.92
C LEU A 302 25.75 1.82 2.72
N SER A 303 25.81 2.17 4.01
CA SER A 303 26.76 1.50 4.90
C SER A 303 26.44 0.00 4.95
N GLY A 304 27.46 -0.85 4.70
CA GLY A 304 27.27 -2.30 4.68
C GLY A 304 26.81 -2.91 6.02
N HIS A 305 27.02 -2.20 7.12
CA HIS A 305 26.52 -2.54 8.46
C HIS A 305 25.37 -1.63 8.90
N GLY A 306 24.92 -0.75 8.00
CA GLY A 306 23.82 0.16 8.22
C GLY A 306 22.47 -0.55 8.17
N PHE A 307 21.52 0.01 8.90
CA PHE A 307 20.13 -0.47 8.96
C PHE A 307 19.52 -0.62 7.56
N GLU A 308 19.73 0.35 6.68
CA GLU A 308 19.14 0.43 5.35
C GLU A 308 19.58 -0.76 4.48
N TYR A 309 20.88 -1.07 4.45
CA TYR A 309 21.41 -2.20 3.68
C TYR A 309 20.89 -3.55 4.21
N ILE A 310 20.95 -3.75 5.54
CA ILE A 310 20.49 -4.99 6.19
C ILE A 310 18.99 -5.20 5.94
N HIS A 311 18.19 -4.14 6.06
CA HIS A 311 16.75 -4.17 5.84
C HIS A 311 16.40 -4.49 4.38
N LEU A 312 17.10 -3.92 3.40
CA LEU A 312 16.90 -4.26 1.98
C LEU A 312 17.26 -5.73 1.69
N CYS A 313 18.41 -6.21 2.20
CA CYS A 313 18.85 -7.59 2.01
C CYS A 313 17.88 -8.60 2.64
N LEU A 314 17.36 -8.28 3.84
CA LEU A 314 16.35 -9.07 4.54
C LEU A 314 15.11 -9.30 3.67
N HIS A 315 14.49 -8.22 3.18
CA HIS A 315 13.24 -8.34 2.43
C HIS A 315 13.43 -8.94 1.04
N LEU A 316 14.56 -8.67 0.38
CA LEU A 316 14.90 -9.34 -0.88
C LEU A 316 15.06 -10.86 -0.67
N ARG A 317 15.69 -11.29 0.43
CA ARG A 317 15.84 -12.71 0.78
C ARG A 317 14.49 -13.37 1.03
N VAL A 318 13.61 -12.74 1.82
CA VAL A 318 12.26 -13.26 2.09
C VAL A 318 11.47 -13.41 0.79
N ALA A 319 11.47 -12.39 -0.07
CA ALA A 319 10.81 -12.44 -1.37
C ALA A 319 11.33 -13.60 -2.24
N ASN A 320 12.64 -13.84 -2.24
CA ASN A 320 13.24 -14.92 -3.04
C ASN A 320 12.81 -16.30 -2.54
N VAL A 321 12.81 -16.54 -1.22
CA VAL A 321 12.33 -17.81 -0.66
C VAL A 321 10.84 -18.03 -0.98
N MET A 322 10.02 -16.97 -0.86
CA MET A 322 8.60 -17.04 -1.23
C MET A 322 8.40 -17.35 -2.72
N PHE A 323 9.22 -16.78 -3.60
CA PHE A 323 9.18 -17.03 -5.04
C PHE A 323 9.56 -18.47 -5.38
N LEU A 324 10.66 -18.98 -4.84
CA LEU A 324 11.16 -20.33 -5.13
C LEU A 324 10.26 -21.46 -4.56
N THR A 325 9.30 -21.09 -3.71
CA THR A 325 8.33 -22.02 -3.11
C THR A 325 6.91 -21.87 -3.70
N ILE A 326 6.73 -21.07 -4.76
CA ILE A 326 5.47 -20.95 -5.50
C ILE A 326 4.99 -22.32 -5.99
N GLY A 327 3.68 -22.55 -5.90
CA GLY A 327 3.02 -23.75 -6.44
C GLY A 327 3.26 -25.04 -5.64
N ARG A 328 3.99 -25.00 -4.51
CA ARG A 328 4.24 -26.19 -3.69
C ARG A 328 3.02 -26.56 -2.84
N HIS A 329 2.61 -27.82 -2.93
CA HIS A 329 1.36 -28.29 -2.34
C HIS A 329 1.46 -28.65 -0.86
N ASP A 330 2.62 -29.08 -0.36
CA ASP A 330 2.77 -29.80 0.92
C ASP A 330 3.68 -29.09 1.95
N GLU A 331 4.02 -27.81 1.73
CA GLU A 331 4.86 -26.98 2.60
C GLU A 331 6.30 -27.48 2.83
N ALA A 332 6.64 -28.69 2.40
CA ALA A 332 7.97 -29.30 2.59
C ALA A 332 9.06 -28.59 1.77
N GLY A 333 8.67 -27.88 0.70
CA GLY A 333 9.60 -27.08 -0.10
C GLY A 333 10.39 -26.04 0.70
N PHE A 334 9.87 -25.58 1.84
CA PHE A 334 10.59 -24.65 2.72
C PHE A 334 11.81 -25.29 3.41
N ASP A 335 11.86 -26.62 3.54
CA ASP A 335 12.96 -27.30 4.24
C ASP A 335 14.33 -27.11 3.56
N ALA A 336 14.34 -26.78 2.27
CA ALA A 336 15.56 -26.51 1.51
C ALA A 336 16.21 -25.15 1.84
N PHE A 337 15.51 -24.26 2.56
CA PHE A 337 15.90 -22.85 2.76
C PHE A 337 16.37 -22.55 4.19
N HIS A 338 16.86 -23.56 4.92
CA HIS A 338 17.32 -23.39 6.30
C HIS A 338 18.41 -22.30 6.44
N ALA A 339 19.38 -22.23 5.52
CA ALA A 339 20.41 -21.19 5.54
C ALA A 339 19.82 -19.78 5.30
N ASP A 340 18.83 -19.65 4.42
CA ASP A 340 18.11 -18.40 4.19
C ASP A 340 17.32 -17.96 5.42
N PHE A 341 16.69 -18.91 6.13
CA PHE A 341 15.99 -18.61 7.39
C PHE A 341 16.96 -18.12 8.48
N GLY A 342 18.15 -18.74 8.61
CA GLY A 342 19.19 -18.24 9.52
C GLY A 342 19.60 -16.80 9.19
N PHE A 343 19.85 -16.51 7.91
CA PHE A 343 20.15 -15.15 7.46
C PHE A 343 19.03 -14.15 7.79
N ILE A 344 17.76 -14.55 7.61
CA ILE A 344 16.60 -13.71 7.91
C ILE A 344 16.55 -13.37 9.41
N VAL A 345 16.73 -14.36 10.28
CA VAL A 345 16.73 -14.17 11.74
C VAL A 345 17.88 -13.26 12.18
N ASP A 346 19.09 -13.50 11.68
CA ASP A 346 20.27 -12.67 11.96
C ASP A 346 20.05 -11.20 11.58
N CYS A 347 19.44 -10.96 10.41
CA CYS A 347 19.14 -9.60 9.96
C CYS A 347 18.09 -8.93 10.85
N CYS A 348 17.03 -9.66 11.24
CA CYS A 348 16.01 -9.14 12.14
C CYS A 348 16.58 -8.79 13.51
N SER A 349 17.41 -9.66 14.10
CA SER A 349 18.11 -9.40 15.36
C SER A 349 18.96 -8.13 15.27
N LYS A 350 19.82 -8.00 14.24
CA LYS A 350 20.63 -6.79 14.01
C LYS A 350 19.78 -5.52 13.86
N ILE A 351 18.65 -5.60 13.16
CA ILE A 351 17.75 -4.45 13.00
C ILE A 351 17.14 -4.05 14.35
N ILE A 352 16.72 -5.02 15.17
CA ILE A 352 16.19 -4.76 16.51
C ILE A 352 17.26 -4.10 17.39
N ASP A 353 18.49 -4.63 17.38
CA ASP A 353 19.62 -4.08 18.13
C ASP A 353 19.98 -2.66 17.68
N LEU A 354 20.07 -2.42 16.37
CA LEU A 354 20.35 -1.09 15.81
C LEU A 354 19.28 -0.06 16.20
N ASN A 355 18.02 -0.49 16.25
CA ASN A 355 16.92 0.36 16.71
C ASN A 355 16.95 0.62 18.23
N ALA A 356 17.51 -0.30 19.03
CA ALA A 356 17.68 -0.14 20.46
C ALA A 356 18.90 0.73 20.82
N ALA A 357 20.00 0.56 20.10
CA ALA A 357 21.29 1.19 20.36
C ALA A 357 21.33 2.70 20.06
N ASP A 358 20.47 3.20 19.17
CA ASP A 358 20.38 4.62 18.84
C ASP A 358 19.00 5.24 19.13
N PRO A 359 18.68 5.56 20.40
CA PRO A 359 17.49 6.32 20.76
C PRO A 359 17.49 7.75 20.19
N ARG A 360 18.64 8.24 19.72
CA ARG A 360 18.84 9.57 19.13
C ARG A 360 18.65 9.56 17.61
N ARG A 361 18.53 8.39 16.98
CA ARG A 361 18.01 8.27 15.61
C ARG A 361 16.60 8.84 15.68
N LYS A 362 16.46 10.11 15.32
CA LYS A 362 15.17 10.78 15.09
C LYS A 362 14.52 10.15 13.85
N GLN A 363 14.33 8.84 13.86
CA GLN A 363 13.47 8.18 12.91
C GLN A 363 12.11 8.80 13.13
N SER A 364 11.73 9.61 12.16
CA SER A 364 10.39 10.12 12.04
C SER A 364 9.45 8.93 12.19
N VAL A 365 8.35 9.14 12.90
CA VAL A 365 7.20 8.21 12.94
C VAL A 365 6.68 7.87 11.54
N LEU A 366 7.16 8.55 10.51
CA LEU A 366 6.80 8.40 9.11
C LEU A 366 7.91 7.77 8.26
N SER A 367 8.92 7.15 8.87
CA SER A 367 10.02 6.54 8.11
C SER A 367 9.54 5.25 7.43
N PRO A 368 9.71 5.11 6.10
CA PRO A 368 9.22 3.95 5.36
C PRO A 368 9.98 2.66 5.72
N SER A 369 9.26 1.58 5.98
CA SER A 369 9.82 0.27 6.31
C SER A 369 8.85 -0.86 5.96
N LEU A 370 9.39 -2.02 5.57
CA LEU A 370 8.63 -3.26 5.31
C LEU A 370 8.49 -4.13 6.57
N GLY A 371 9.02 -3.68 7.71
CA GLY A 371 8.82 -4.30 9.02
C GLY A 371 9.78 -5.44 9.36
N VAL A 372 9.73 -5.90 10.61
CA VAL A 372 10.44 -7.12 11.03
C VAL A 372 9.49 -8.23 11.45
N LEU A 373 8.21 -7.91 11.69
CA LEU A 373 7.24 -8.93 12.08
C LEU A 373 6.93 -9.92 10.94
N PRO A 374 6.71 -9.51 9.67
CA PRO A 374 6.46 -10.47 8.61
C PRO A 374 7.62 -11.44 8.34
N PRO A 375 8.89 -11.01 8.26
CA PRO A 375 10.02 -11.93 8.15
C PRO A 375 10.12 -12.93 9.31
N LEU A 376 9.96 -12.47 10.55
CA LEU A 376 10.06 -13.33 11.73
C LEU A 376 8.88 -14.31 11.80
N PHE A 377 7.66 -13.86 11.50
CA PHE A 377 6.49 -14.71 11.39
C PHE A 377 6.65 -15.77 10.29
N PHE A 378 7.22 -15.36 9.15
CA PHE A 378 7.55 -16.26 8.05
C PHE A 378 8.53 -17.35 8.49
N VAL A 379 9.64 -17.01 9.17
CA VAL A 379 10.57 -18.01 9.72
C VAL A 379 9.87 -18.92 10.72
N ALA A 380 9.18 -18.35 11.71
CA ALA A 380 8.58 -19.11 12.80
C ALA A 380 7.51 -20.11 12.32
N THR A 381 6.81 -19.79 11.23
CA THR A 381 5.74 -20.64 10.68
C THR A 381 6.18 -21.56 9.54
N ARG A 382 7.28 -21.24 8.83
CA ARG A 382 7.72 -22.02 7.66
C ARG A 382 8.98 -22.85 7.89
N CYS A 383 9.92 -22.38 8.73
CA CYS A 383 11.16 -23.10 9.03
C CYS A 383 10.88 -24.38 9.83
N ARG A 384 11.63 -25.46 9.58
CA ARG A 384 11.50 -26.73 10.30
C ARG A 384 12.46 -26.89 11.47
N GLU A 385 13.51 -26.07 11.53
CA GLU A 385 14.50 -26.18 12.59
C GLU A 385 13.97 -25.57 13.89
N PRO A 386 13.84 -26.36 14.98
CA PRO A 386 13.25 -25.87 16.22
C PRO A 386 14.01 -24.70 16.85
N ARG A 387 15.34 -24.63 16.64
CA ARG A 387 16.19 -23.54 17.16
C ARG A 387 15.81 -22.20 16.54
N LEU A 388 15.87 -22.08 15.21
CA LEU A 388 15.50 -20.85 14.49
C LEU A 388 14.04 -20.46 14.72
N ARG A 389 13.13 -21.43 14.85
CA ARG A 389 11.72 -21.12 15.17
C ARG A 389 11.57 -20.46 16.53
N ARG A 390 12.22 -20.99 17.57
CA ARG A 390 12.19 -20.43 18.93
C ARG A 390 12.86 -19.07 18.99
N GLU A 391 13.96 -18.89 18.26
CA GLU A 391 14.62 -17.60 18.13
C GLU A 391 13.72 -16.56 17.44
N ALA A 392 13.09 -16.93 16.32
CA ALA A 392 12.13 -16.06 15.64
C ALA A 392 10.93 -15.69 16.53
N LEU A 393 10.41 -16.64 17.33
CA LEU A 393 9.37 -16.36 18.32
C LEU A 393 9.83 -15.38 19.41
N ALA A 394 11.05 -15.54 19.93
CA ALA A 394 11.61 -14.63 20.92
C ALA A 394 11.73 -13.20 20.35
N LEU A 395 12.27 -13.08 19.13
CA LEU A 395 12.40 -11.79 18.44
C LEU A 395 11.05 -11.15 18.09
N LEU A 396 10.02 -11.94 17.73
CA LEU A 396 8.67 -11.41 17.50
C LEU A 396 8.16 -10.69 18.75
N HIS A 397 8.34 -11.31 19.91
CA HIS A 397 7.92 -10.77 21.18
C HIS A 397 8.78 -9.55 21.59
N GLU A 398 10.11 -9.66 21.47
CA GLU A 398 11.06 -8.59 21.81
C GLU A 398 10.90 -7.33 20.96
N ALA A 399 10.56 -7.48 19.67
CA ALA A 399 10.41 -6.35 18.76
C ALA A 399 9.42 -5.30 19.29
N GLY A 400 8.37 -5.72 20.00
CA GLY A 400 7.41 -4.84 20.69
C GLY A 400 6.84 -3.75 19.78
N VAL A 401 6.43 -4.07 18.54
CA VAL A 401 5.96 -3.09 17.54
C VAL A 401 4.57 -3.42 16.98
N ASN A 402 3.92 -2.41 16.40
CA ASN A 402 2.73 -2.51 15.56
C ASN A 402 3.05 -2.04 14.14
N GLU A 403 2.86 -2.94 13.18
CA GLU A 403 3.07 -2.75 11.74
C GLU A 403 1.71 -2.86 11.02
N ARG A 404 0.95 -1.75 10.98
CA ARG A 404 -0.36 -1.64 10.28
C ARG A 404 -1.43 -2.65 10.70
N GLY A 405 -1.59 -2.89 12.00
CA GLY A 405 -2.60 -3.84 12.52
C GLY A 405 -2.02 -5.21 12.85
N TRP A 406 -0.75 -5.44 12.51
CA TRP A 406 0.01 -6.60 12.93
C TRP A 406 0.89 -6.23 14.13
N THR A 407 0.57 -6.73 15.31
CA THR A 407 1.37 -6.51 16.54
C THR A 407 2.35 -7.65 16.77
N SER A 408 3.44 -7.36 17.49
CA SER A 408 4.34 -8.39 18.02
C SER A 408 3.60 -9.54 18.72
N CYS A 409 2.62 -9.20 19.56
CA CYS A 409 1.84 -10.17 20.33
C CYS A 409 0.94 -11.05 19.45
N ILE A 410 0.17 -10.48 18.50
CA ILE A 410 -0.69 -11.31 17.63
C ILE A 410 0.15 -12.24 16.74
N ALA A 411 1.25 -11.71 16.21
CA ALA A 411 2.19 -12.47 15.40
C ALA A 411 2.79 -13.63 16.21
N PHE A 412 3.25 -13.34 17.43
CA PHE A 412 3.76 -14.35 18.36
C PHE A 412 2.72 -15.39 18.71
N SER A 413 1.51 -15.00 19.13
CA SER A 413 0.45 -15.93 19.54
C SER A 413 0.08 -16.91 18.41
N ILE A 414 -0.07 -16.40 17.19
CA ILE A 414 -0.40 -17.23 16.02
C ILE A 414 0.80 -18.10 15.60
N ALA A 415 2.01 -17.57 15.56
CA ALA A 415 3.20 -18.34 15.21
C ALA A 415 3.50 -19.43 16.22
N ASN A 416 3.37 -19.12 17.52
CA ASN A 416 3.55 -20.08 18.61
C ASN A 416 2.51 -21.20 18.55
N PHE A 417 1.27 -20.90 18.17
CA PHE A 417 0.27 -21.92 17.88
C PHE A 417 0.76 -22.87 16.77
N VAL A 418 1.23 -22.35 15.63
CA VAL A 418 1.74 -23.17 14.53
C VAL A 418 2.92 -24.03 14.98
N VAL A 419 3.89 -23.46 15.69
CA VAL A 419 5.06 -24.19 16.22
C VAL A 419 4.62 -25.32 17.15
N ARG A 420 3.75 -25.02 18.11
CA ARG A 420 3.26 -26.03 19.07
C ARG A 420 2.48 -27.13 18.38
N GLU A 421 1.58 -26.81 17.46
CA GLU A 421 0.79 -27.83 16.76
C GLU A 421 1.66 -28.76 15.88
N GLU A 422 2.72 -28.22 15.27
CA GLU A 422 3.67 -29.02 14.49
C GLU A 422 4.62 -29.84 15.37
N GLU A 423 5.07 -29.29 16.51
CA GLU A 423 6.01 -29.95 17.44
C GLU A 423 5.32 -30.92 18.41
N ASN A 424 4.07 -30.67 18.84
CA ASN A 424 3.35 -31.54 19.79
C ASN A 424 3.08 -32.95 19.23
N GLY A 425 3.03 -33.11 17.90
CA GLY A 425 2.93 -34.41 17.23
C GLY A 425 4.15 -35.32 17.43
N LEU A 426 5.23 -34.84 18.06
CA LEU A 426 6.38 -35.66 18.47
C LEU A 426 6.15 -36.43 19.77
N ASN A 427 5.26 -35.98 20.66
CA ASN A 427 5.10 -36.60 22.00
C ASN A 427 4.18 -37.84 22.01
N ASP A 428 3.23 -37.97 21.07
CA ASP A 428 2.34 -39.15 20.99
C ASP A 428 3.03 -40.40 20.39
N LEU A 429 4.27 -40.27 19.90
CA LEU A 429 5.03 -41.35 19.24
C LEU A 429 6.39 -41.64 19.87
N LEU A 430 6.74 -40.99 20.99
CA LEU A 430 7.94 -41.35 21.76
C LEU A 430 7.66 -42.59 22.63
N GLY A 431 7.40 -43.68 21.91
CA GLY A 431 7.36 -45.04 22.39
C GLY A 431 7.98 -45.99 21.38
N GLN A 432 8.99 -45.57 20.60
CA GLN A 432 10.08 -46.39 20.07
C GLN A 432 10.97 -45.60 19.09
N ASP A 433 12.27 -45.73 19.32
CA ASP A 433 13.42 -45.41 18.46
C ASP A 433 13.80 -43.95 18.18
N GLY A 434 14.97 -43.59 18.73
CA GLY A 434 15.67 -42.31 18.59
C GLY A 434 16.23 -42.05 17.20
N ALA A 435 15.36 -41.90 16.20
CA ALA A 435 15.72 -41.41 14.88
C ALA A 435 15.15 -39.99 14.65
N ALA A 436 16.02 -38.99 14.84
CA ALA A 436 15.98 -37.64 14.26
C ALA A 436 14.60 -36.97 14.07
N ASP A 437 14.15 -36.28 15.13
CA ASP A 437 13.62 -34.90 15.19
C ASP A 437 13.07 -34.27 13.89
N ARG A 438 12.17 -34.97 13.22
CA ARG A 438 11.56 -34.52 11.98
C ARG A 438 10.08 -34.26 12.24
N ILE A 439 9.73 -32.99 12.43
CA ILE A 439 8.34 -32.47 12.40
C ILE A 439 7.59 -33.21 11.27
N ARG A 440 6.62 -34.06 11.61
CA ARG A 440 5.94 -34.99 10.68
C ARG A 440 4.71 -34.37 10.02
N ARG A 441 4.14 -33.33 10.64
CA ARG A 441 2.93 -32.63 10.21
C ARG A 441 3.29 -31.21 9.80
N ARG A 442 2.77 -30.76 8.67
CA ARG A 442 2.89 -29.36 8.24
C ARG A 442 1.56 -28.65 8.36
N ILE A 443 1.59 -27.38 8.75
CA ILE A 443 0.43 -26.54 8.94
C ILE A 443 0.48 -25.36 7.97
N ARG A 444 -0.64 -25.11 7.30
CA ARG A 444 -0.87 -23.89 6.53
C ARG A 444 -2.06 -23.15 7.11
N LEU A 445 -1.82 -21.95 7.61
CA LEU A 445 -2.89 -21.05 8.05
C LEU A 445 -3.78 -20.66 6.85
N HIS A 446 -5.09 -20.68 7.06
CA HIS A 446 -6.09 -20.33 6.04
C HIS A 446 -6.80 -19.01 6.35
N ASP A 447 -7.20 -18.81 7.60
CA ASP A 447 -8.00 -17.68 8.05
C ASP A 447 -7.81 -17.48 9.56
N VAL A 448 -7.77 -16.23 10.02
CA VAL A 448 -7.68 -15.87 11.43
C VAL A 448 -8.68 -14.78 11.73
N GLN A 449 -9.61 -15.05 12.64
CA GLN A 449 -10.66 -14.12 13.04
C GLN A 449 -10.55 -13.80 14.52
N VAL A 450 -10.29 -12.54 14.84
CA VAL A 450 -10.18 -12.05 16.22
C VAL A 450 -11.56 -11.67 16.73
N CYS A 451 -12.00 -12.31 17.82
CA CYS A 451 -13.27 -12.03 18.48
C CYS A 451 -13.02 -11.22 19.77
N ASN A 452 -13.32 -9.93 19.73
CA ASN A 452 -13.10 -9.01 20.85
C ASN A 452 -13.90 -9.37 22.11
N PRO A 453 -15.21 -9.69 22.03
CA PRO A 453 -15.99 -10.03 23.21
C PRO A 453 -15.44 -11.24 23.98
N SER A 454 -14.96 -12.26 23.26
CA SER A 454 -14.38 -13.46 23.87
C SER A 454 -12.87 -13.37 24.11
N ARG A 455 -12.20 -12.31 23.62
CA ARG A 455 -10.73 -12.15 23.66
C ARG A 455 -10.01 -13.39 23.11
N THR A 456 -10.48 -13.90 21.98
CA THR A 456 -9.91 -15.08 21.31
C THR A 456 -9.63 -14.83 19.84
N ALA A 457 -8.61 -15.50 19.30
CA ALA A 457 -8.38 -15.61 17.87
C ALA A 457 -8.80 -17.01 17.39
N ASN A 458 -9.80 -17.06 16.51
CA ASN A 458 -10.27 -18.28 15.86
C ASN A 458 -9.43 -18.54 14.61
N ILE A 459 -8.74 -19.66 14.56
CA ILE A 459 -7.80 -20.02 13.50
C ILE A 459 -8.39 -21.16 12.68
N LYS A 460 -8.47 -20.98 11.35
CA LYS A 460 -8.70 -22.07 10.39
C LYS A 460 -7.38 -22.39 9.70
N TYR A 461 -7.04 -23.66 9.61
CA TYR A 461 -5.77 -24.11 9.04
C TYR A 461 -5.91 -25.47 8.36
N PHE A 462 -4.92 -25.80 7.53
CA PHE A 462 -4.79 -27.11 6.89
C PHE A 462 -3.60 -27.85 7.49
N VAL A 463 -3.78 -29.13 7.76
CA VAL A 463 -2.71 -30.07 8.17
C VAL A 463 -2.38 -30.95 6.96
N PHE A 464 -1.11 -31.04 6.62
CA PHE A 464 -0.58 -31.92 5.59
C PHE A 464 0.09 -33.11 6.27
N GLU A 465 -0.52 -34.28 6.12
CA GLU A 465 0.03 -35.54 6.58
C GLU A 465 0.89 -36.15 5.47
N HIS A 466 2.20 -36.31 5.70
CA HIS A 466 3.03 -37.09 4.80
C HIS A 466 2.58 -38.56 4.83
N GLY A 467 1.95 -39.01 3.76
CA GLY A 467 1.44 -40.38 3.65
C GLY A 467 2.54 -41.43 3.79
N PHE A 468 2.28 -42.43 4.63
CA PHE A 468 2.96 -43.72 4.65
C PHE A 468 3.16 -44.24 3.22
N ARG A 469 4.41 -44.37 2.76
CA ARG A 469 4.76 -45.32 1.70
C ARG A 469 5.46 -46.50 2.36
N ASP A 470 4.64 -47.46 2.79
CA ASP A 470 4.91 -48.90 2.69
C ASP A 470 3.73 -49.68 3.27
N ALA A 471 2.79 -50.03 2.41
CA ALA A 471 1.95 -51.20 2.60
C ALA A 471 1.75 -51.84 1.23
N GLY A 472 2.06 -53.13 1.14
CA GLY A 472 2.05 -53.93 -0.08
C GLY A 472 0.69 -54.06 -0.76
N PRO A 473 0.56 -54.97 -1.74
CA PRO A 473 -0.51 -54.90 -2.72
C PRO A 473 -1.85 -55.32 -2.10
N VAL A 474 -2.82 -54.41 -2.08
CA VAL A 474 -4.23 -54.76 -1.84
C VAL A 474 -5.10 -54.14 -2.94
N CYS A 475 -5.88 -55.04 -3.54
CA CYS A 475 -6.78 -54.91 -4.68
C CYS A 475 -7.90 -53.85 -4.52
N PRO A 476 -8.58 -53.48 -5.63
CA PRO A 476 -9.38 -52.27 -5.72
C PRO A 476 -10.83 -52.50 -5.27
N ALA A 477 -11.37 -51.57 -4.49
CA ALA A 477 -12.82 -51.45 -4.31
C ALA A 477 -13.24 -49.97 -4.47
N ILE A 478 -14.26 -49.82 -5.29
CA ILE A 478 -14.88 -48.61 -5.82
C ILE A 478 -15.48 -47.74 -4.71
N SER A 479 -15.18 -46.44 -4.70
CA SER A 479 -16.13 -45.39 -4.29
C SER A 479 -15.74 -44.00 -4.85
N ASN A 480 -16.79 -43.22 -5.08
CA ASN A 480 -16.99 -42.03 -5.92
C ASN A 480 -15.96 -40.88 -5.93
N PRO A 481 -15.97 -40.04 -7.01
CA PRO A 481 -15.02 -38.95 -7.20
C PRO A 481 -15.53 -37.63 -6.62
N GLU A 482 -15.21 -37.36 -5.36
CA GLU A 482 -15.00 -35.99 -4.84
C GLU A 482 -13.63 -35.98 -4.13
N SER A 483 -12.57 -36.18 -4.91
CA SER A 483 -11.22 -36.33 -4.39
C SER A 483 -10.59 -34.97 -4.08
N GLY A 484 -10.77 -34.51 -2.82
CA GLY A 484 -9.75 -33.69 -2.17
C GLY A 484 -8.41 -34.43 -2.18
N LEU A 485 -7.29 -33.72 -2.33
CA LEU A 485 -5.96 -34.34 -2.29
C LEU A 485 -5.84 -35.20 -1.03
N LYS A 486 -5.59 -36.51 -1.21
CA LYS A 486 -5.32 -37.45 -0.11
C LYS A 486 -4.23 -36.85 0.80
N GLY A 487 -4.55 -36.64 2.08
CA GLY A 487 -3.59 -36.18 3.11
C GLY A 487 -3.69 -34.71 3.56
N ILE A 488 -4.71 -33.94 3.14
CA ILE A 488 -4.96 -32.58 3.65
C ILE A 488 -6.21 -32.57 4.54
N ILE A 489 -6.06 -32.17 5.81
CA ILE A 489 -7.16 -32.07 6.78
C ILE A 489 -7.40 -30.60 7.12
N GLN A 490 -8.65 -30.15 7.04
CA GLN A 490 -9.02 -28.80 7.49
C GLN A 490 -9.36 -28.83 8.99
N CYS A 491 -8.69 -28.00 9.76
CA CYS A 491 -8.83 -27.91 11.21
C CYS A 491 -9.26 -26.50 11.66
N LYS A 492 -9.77 -26.43 12.90
CA LYS A 492 -10.13 -25.17 13.57
C LYS A 492 -9.59 -25.19 14.98
N ALA A 493 -9.01 -24.07 15.42
CA ALA A 493 -8.55 -23.86 16.78
C ALA A 493 -9.01 -22.49 17.28
N SER A 494 -9.02 -22.30 18.60
CA SER A 494 -9.25 -21.01 19.23
C SER A 494 -8.16 -20.80 20.26
N ILE A 495 -7.44 -19.68 20.15
CA ILE A 495 -6.39 -19.31 21.10
C ILE A 495 -6.77 -18.03 21.83
N PRO A 496 -6.39 -17.87 23.11
CA PRO A 496 -6.54 -16.59 23.81
C PRO A 496 -5.75 -15.48 23.10
N TYR A 497 -6.40 -14.34 22.89
CA TYR A 497 -5.75 -13.14 22.37
C TYR A 497 -6.51 -11.89 22.85
N PRO A 498 -6.01 -11.20 23.90
CA PRO A 498 -6.54 -9.90 24.30
C PRO A 498 -6.00 -8.83 23.35
N SER A 499 -6.83 -8.32 22.45
CA SER A 499 -6.38 -7.32 21.49
C SER A 499 -5.78 -6.06 22.12
N HIS A 500 -4.68 -5.57 21.54
CA HIS A 500 -4.12 -4.29 21.95
C HIS A 500 -4.99 -3.11 21.49
N PRO A 501 -5.14 -2.04 22.30
CA PRO A 501 -5.87 -0.84 21.89
C PRO A 501 -5.34 -0.17 20.59
N SER A 502 -4.08 -0.39 20.24
CA SER A 502 -3.49 0.12 18.99
C SER A 502 -4.02 -0.56 17.71
N VAL A 503 -4.71 -1.68 17.84
CA VAL A 503 -5.35 -2.40 16.71
C VAL A 503 -6.87 -2.42 16.80
N GLU A 504 -7.43 -1.80 17.85
CA GLU A 504 -8.87 -1.60 18.02
C GLU A 504 -9.33 -0.24 17.49
N ILE A 505 -10.49 -0.21 16.85
CA ILE A 505 -11.25 0.99 16.52
C ILE A 505 -12.57 0.88 17.24
N ASP A 506 -12.88 1.85 18.11
CA ASP A 506 -14.12 1.86 18.88
C ASP A 506 -14.40 0.54 19.62
N GLY A 507 -13.33 -0.10 20.12
CA GLY A 507 -13.39 -1.38 20.83
C GLY A 507 -13.51 -2.63 19.93
N VAL A 508 -13.34 -2.49 18.60
CA VAL A 508 -13.38 -3.58 17.62
C VAL A 508 -12.02 -3.74 16.94
N THR A 509 -11.45 -4.95 16.99
CA THR A 509 -10.17 -5.27 16.33
C THR A 509 -10.37 -5.36 14.83
N CYS A 510 -9.53 -4.64 14.10
CA CYS A 510 -9.41 -4.79 12.65
C CYS A 510 -9.10 -6.24 12.29
N GLN A 511 -9.96 -6.87 11.49
CA GLN A 511 -9.67 -8.21 10.98
C GLN A 511 -8.59 -8.12 9.90
N MET A 512 -7.59 -9.00 9.99
CA MET A 512 -6.59 -9.14 8.94
C MET A 512 -7.19 -9.91 7.76
N SER A 513 -6.96 -9.44 6.54
CA SER A 513 -7.41 -10.16 5.34
C SER A 513 -6.67 -11.49 5.19
N ARG A 514 -7.29 -12.49 4.55
CA ARG A 514 -6.63 -13.77 4.27
C ARG A 514 -5.44 -13.59 3.35
N LYS A 515 -5.49 -12.63 2.42
CA LYS A 515 -4.34 -12.30 1.57
C LYS A 515 -3.14 -11.78 2.38
N VAL A 516 -3.35 -10.87 3.35
CA VAL A 516 -2.27 -10.39 4.23
C VAL A 516 -1.74 -11.53 5.12
N LEU A 517 -2.61 -12.40 5.64
CA LEU A 517 -2.18 -13.58 6.41
C LEU A 517 -1.30 -14.52 5.58
N ARG A 518 -1.71 -14.81 4.33
CA ARG A 518 -0.92 -15.64 3.39
C ARG A 518 0.43 -14.99 3.08
N ALA A 519 0.43 -13.66 2.96
CA ALA A 519 1.63 -12.84 2.86
C ALA A 519 2.39 -12.70 4.19
N CYS A 520 2.09 -13.51 5.22
CA CYS A 520 2.78 -13.53 6.51
C CYS A 520 2.75 -12.19 7.25
N GLY A 521 1.75 -11.34 7.00
CA GLY A 521 1.61 -10.01 7.61
C GLY A 521 2.15 -8.86 6.75
N TYR A 522 2.76 -9.12 5.60
CA TYR A 522 3.15 -8.04 4.68
C TYR A 522 1.92 -7.29 4.19
N SER A 523 1.99 -5.95 4.22
CA SER A 523 0.90 -5.03 3.83
C SER A 523 1.43 -3.78 3.12
N SER A 524 2.52 -3.96 2.38
CA SER A 524 3.33 -2.91 1.73
C SER A 524 4.13 -2.02 2.69
N ILE A 525 4.77 -0.97 2.17
CA ILE A 525 5.59 -0.04 2.94
C ILE A 525 4.78 0.60 4.06
N THR A 526 5.23 0.43 5.29
CA THR A 526 4.66 1.04 6.47
C THR A 526 5.42 2.32 6.82
N LEU A 527 4.69 3.41 7.07
CA LEU A 527 5.30 4.64 7.59
C LEU A 527 5.24 4.63 9.13
N PHE A 528 4.10 4.19 9.67
CA PHE A 528 3.81 4.18 11.11
C PHE A 528 4.16 2.85 11.77
N ARG A 529 5.29 2.80 12.47
CA ARG A 529 5.68 1.66 13.33
C ARG A 529 5.68 2.11 14.79
N GLN A 530 4.59 1.88 15.51
CA GLN A 530 4.49 2.26 16.92
C GLN A 530 5.05 1.14 17.79
N ARG A 531 5.93 1.44 18.77
CA ARG A 531 6.20 0.47 19.83
C ARG A 531 4.98 0.29 20.71
N VAL A 532 4.69 -0.95 21.08
CA VAL A 532 3.54 -1.34 21.88
C VAL A 532 4.02 -2.18 23.06
N ASP A 533 3.33 -2.04 24.19
CA ASP A 533 3.58 -2.89 25.35
C ASP A 533 3.07 -4.31 25.08
N CYS A 534 3.76 -5.28 25.69
CA CYS A 534 3.33 -6.66 25.64
C CYS A 534 1.99 -6.83 26.35
N HIS A 535 1.12 -7.63 25.74
CA HIS A 535 -0.21 -7.99 26.27
C HIS A 535 -0.56 -9.47 26.02
N CYS A 536 0.36 -10.28 25.51
CA CYS A 536 0.16 -11.71 25.24
C CYS A 536 0.58 -12.59 26.40
#